data_AF-A0A822BUX1-F1
#
_entry.id   AF-A0A822BUX1-F1
#
_cell.length_a   1.000
_cell.length_b   1.000
_cell.length_c   1.000
_cell.angle_alpha   90.00
_cell.angle_beta   90.00
_cell.angle_gamma   90.00
#
_symmetry.space_group_name_H-M   'P 1'
#
loop_
_entity.id
_entity.type
_entity.pdbx_description
1 polymer ?
#
loop_
_entity_poly.entity_id
_entity_poly.type
_entity_poly.pdbx_seq_one_letter_code
_entity_poly.pdbx_strand_id
1 'polypeptide(L)'
;SGNISSNGYPENIICEWTYVTRHGLQFNLEINMLEMEGSKTKDPPQGCQSSVLRIHSELRTDDLCGQQEKSYYFLTDSHWFTIQFISLNRQTKEPLRGFQLLWTVVQVKSNETDNECL
;
A
#
# COMPACT_ATOMS: atom_id res chain seq x y z
N SER A 1 -3.18 15.57 -0.98
CA SER A 1 -3.60 14.16 -1.13
C SER A 1 -3.34 13.72 -2.55
N GLY A 2 -3.41 12.43 -2.82
CA GLY A 2 -3.30 11.87 -4.16
C GLY A 2 -3.78 10.43 -4.19
N ASN A 3 -3.77 9.83 -5.38
CA ASN A 3 -4.18 8.45 -5.59
C ASN A 3 -3.25 7.73 -6.57
N ILE A 4 -3.14 6.41 -6.40
CA ILE A 4 -2.41 5.51 -7.28
C ILE A 4 -3.29 4.30 -7.51
N SER A 5 -3.41 3.87 -8.76
CA SER A 5 -4.20 2.71 -9.12
C SER A 5 -3.55 2.00 -10.29
N SER A 6 -3.57 0.67 -10.28
CA SER A 6 -3.15 -0.08 -11.45
C SER A 6 -4.29 -0.23 -12.48
N ASN A 7 -5.56 -0.32 -12.03
CA ASN A 7 -6.75 -0.52 -12.87
C ASN A 7 -6.58 -1.68 -13.87
N GLY A 8 -6.34 -2.88 -13.33
CA GLY A 8 -5.73 -3.97 -14.09
C GLY A 8 -4.21 -3.92 -14.02
N TYR A 9 -3.54 -4.92 -14.57
CA TYR A 9 -2.10 -4.90 -14.72
C TYR A 9 -1.63 -5.99 -15.71
N PRO A 10 -0.60 -5.69 -16.53
CA PRO A 10 0.10 -6.70 -17.32
C PRO A 10 1.06 -7.53 -16.45
N GLU A 11 1.60 -8.60 -17.02
CA GLU A 11 2.75 -9.32 -16.45
C GLU A 11 4.07 -8.62 -16.78
N ASN A 12 5.14 -9.00 -16.08
CA ASN A 12 6.50 -8.49 -16.24
C ASN A 12 6.66 -6.97 -16.08
N ILE A 13 6.01 -6.40 -15.06
CA ILE A 13 6.14 -4.99 -14.71
C ILE A 13 6.63 -4.78 -13.28
N ILE A 14 7.38 -3.69 -13.13
CA ILE A 14 7.78 -3.11 -11.85
C ILE A 14 7.49 -1.61 -11.96
N CYS A 15 6.57 -1.14 -11.15
CA CYS A 15 6.27 0.28 -11.02
C CYS A 15 6.71 0.76 -9.64
N GLU A 16 7.30 1.95 -9.57
CA GLU A 16 7.75 2.54 -8.32
C GLU A 16 7.30 4.00 -8.24
N TRP A 17 6.79 4.39 -7.08
CA TRP A 17 6.42 5.77 -6.78
C TRP A 17 6.90 6.16 -5.40
N THR A 18 7.69 7.22 -5.31
CA THR A 18 8.17 7.78 -4.04
C THR A 18 7.50 9.13 -3.79
N TYR A 19 7.01 9.31 -2.57
CA TYR A 19 6.42 10.57 -2.11
C TYR A 19 7.15 11.04 -0.88
N VAL A 20 7.40 12.35 -0.82
CA VAL A 20 8.10 13.02 0.27
C VAL A 20 7.30 14.26 0.66
N THR A 21 7.14 14.49 1.96
CA THR A 21 6.54 15.69 2.55
C THR A 21 7.54 16.37 3.49
N ARG A 22 7.11 17.40 4.22
CA ARG A 22 7.95 18.10 5.21
C ARG A 22 8.11 17.27 6.48
N HIS A 23 9.24 17.44 7.17
CA HIS A 23 9.42 16.89 8.53
C HIS A 23 8.30 17.34 9.47
N GLY A 24 7.91 16.45 10.39
CA GLY A 24 6.77 16.65 11.30
C GLY A 24 5.41 16.29 10.69
N LEU A 25 5.36 15.98 9.40
CA LEU A 25 4.19 15.43 8.72
C LEU A 25 4.42 13.97 8.36
N GLN A 26 3.33 13.21 8.26
CA GLN A 26 3.30 11.82 7.83
C GLN A 26 2.24 11.65 6.75
N PHE A 27 2.17 10.45 6.17
CA PHE A 27 1.14 10.09 5.21
C PHE A 27 0.19 9.05 5.81
N ASN A 28 -1.10 9.32 5.71
CA ASN A 28 -2.12 8.30 5.90
C ASN A 28 -2.45 7.68 4.54
N LEU A 29 -2.14 6.40 4.37
CA LEU A 29 -2.42 5.61 3.18
C LEU A 29 -3.69 4.78 3.42
N GLU A 30 -4.56 4.76 2.42
CA GLU A 30 -5.81 4.01 2.42
C GLU A 30 -5.87 3.15 1.15
N ILE A 31 -6.01 1.84 1.31
CA ILE A 31 -6.19 0.90 0.20
C ILE A 31 -7.66 0.53 0.14
N ASN A 32 -8.35 1.09 -0.86
CA ASN A 32 -9.79 0.89 -1.05
C ASN A 32 -10.11 -0.41 -1.77
N MET A 33 -9.18 -0.86 -2.61
CA MET A 33 -9.34 -2.07 -3.39
C MET A 33 -7.98 -2.71 -3.57
N LEU A 34 -7.94 -4.02 -3.30
CA LEU A 34 -6.81 -4.88 -3.56
C LEU A 34 -7.36 -6.20 -4.10
N GLU A 35 -7.04 -6.49 -5.35
CA GLU A 35 -7.37 -7.71 -6.05
C GLU A 35 -6.20 -8.06 -6.98
N MET A 36 -5.25 -8.79 -6.42
CA MET A 36 -4.05 -9.23 -7.11
C MET A 36 -3.83 -10.72 -6.89
N GLU A 37 -2.89 -11.29 -7.63
CA GLU A 37 -2.50 -12.67 -7.41
C GLU A 37 -1.81 -12.88 -6.07
N GLY A 38 -1.75 -14.14 -5.64
CA GLY A 38 -1.21 -14.53 -4.35
C GLY A 38 -2.29 -14.59 -3.27
N SER A 39 -1.89 -15.10 -2.12
CA SER A 39 -2.73 -15.09 -0.91
C SER A 39 -1.88 -15.44 0.29
N LYS A 40 -1.99 -14.62 1.33
CA LYS A 40 -1.41 -14.92 2.64
C LYS A 40 -2.32 -15.80 3.52
N THR A 41 -3.57 -16.02 3.10
CA THR A 41 -4.62 -16.63 3.93
C THR A 41 -5.18 -17.93 3.37
N LYS A 42 -4.90 -18.27 2.09
CA LYS A 42 -5.21 -19.59 1.53
C LYS A 42 -4.37 -20.68 2.18
N ASP A 43 -4.87 -21.91 2.13
CA ASP A 43 -4.15 -23.11 2.55
C ASP A 43 -3.83 -23.99 1.31
N PRO A 44 -2.56 -24.20 0.95
CA PRO A 44 -1.37 -23.62 1.58
C PRO A 44 -1.20 -22.11 1.25
N PRO A 45 -0.55 -21.32 2.12
CA PRO A 45 -0.26 -19.92 1.84
C PRO A 45 0.68 -19.82 0.64
N GLN A 46 0.25 -19.13 -0.41
CA GLN A 46 1.07 -18.89 -1.60
C GLN A 46 1.94 -17.64 -1.44
N GLY A 47 1.64 -16.79 -0.45
CA GLY A 47 2.32 -15.52 -0.25
C GLY A 47 2.12 -14.56 -1.43
N CYS A 48 3.00 -13.57 -1.54
CA CYS A 48 2.98 -12.56 -2.60
C CYS A 48 4.04 -12.83 -3.68
N GLN A 49 4.15 -14.08 -4.14
CA GLN A 49 5.21 -14.49 -5.06
C GLN A 49 5.00 -14.02 -6.50
N SER A 50 3.75 -13.98 -6.98
CA SER A 50 3.46 -13.59 -8.37
C SER A 50 3.34 -12.09 -8.54
N SER A 51 2.55 -11.45 -7.66
CA SER A 51 2.28 -10.03 -7.66
C SER A 51 2.31 -9.51 -6.22
N VAL A 52 2.94 -8.36 -6.01
CA VAL A 52 3.05 -7.73 -4.70
C VAL A 52 2.94 -6.21 -4.84
N LEU A 53 2.11 -5.61 -3.99
CA LEU A 53 2.13 -4.19 -3.69
C LEU A 53 2.93 -4.03 -2.39
N ARG A 54 4.14 -3.52 -2.51
CA ARG A 54 5.04 -3.25 -1.40
C ARG A 54 4.98 -1.79 -1.04
N ILE A 55 4.74 -1.50 0.23
CA ILE A 55 4.79 -0.16 0.79
C ILE A 55 5.99 -0.10 1.72
N HIS A 56 6.88 0.84 1.49
CA HIS A 56 8.12 1.01 2.24
C HIS A 56 8.19 2.45 2.79
N SER A 57 8.50 2.56 4.07
CA SER A 57 8.85 3.81 4.75
C SER A 57 10.12 3.60 5.59
N GLU A 58 10.40 4.42 6.59
CA GLU A 58 11.71 4.44 7.25
C GLU A 58 12.09 3.10 7.90
N LEU A 59 11.23 2.58 8.78
CA LEU A 59 11.48 1.34 9.52
C LEU A 59 10.50 0.23 9.16
N ARG A 60 9.51 0.53 8.31
CA ARG A 60 8.41 -0.35 8.00
C ARG A 60 8.36 -0.73 6.52
N THR A 61 8.09 -2.00 6.28
CA THR A 61 7.80 -2.54 4.94
C THR A 61 6.61 -3.48 5.03
N ASP A 62 5.59 -3.23 4.21
CA ASP A 62 4.39 -4.05 4.10
C ASP A 62 4.23 -4.59 2.69
N ASP A 63 4.18 -5.91 2.58
CA ASP A 63 3.87 -6.61 1.33
C ASP A 63 2.40 -7.02 1.30
N LEU A 64 1.69 -6.61 0.26
CA LEU A 64 0.26 -6.85 0.09
C LEU A 64 0.00 -7.59 -1.23
N CYS A 65 -0.91 -8.55 -1.19
CA CYS A 65 -1.31 -9.38 -2.33
C CYS A 65 -2.63 -10.09 -2.05
N GLY A 66 -3.18 -10.76 -3.06
CA GLY A 66 -4.48 -11.41 -2.96
C GLY A 66 -5.65 -10.43 -3.03
N GLN A 67 -6.78 -10.85 -2.47
CA GLN A 67 -8.01 -10.08 -2.41
C GLN A 67 -8.28 -9.62 -0.98
N GLN A 68 -8.55 -8.34 -0.78
CA GLN A 68 -9.03 -7.80 0.49
C GLN A 68 -10.44 -7.25 0.34
N GLU A 69 -11.31 -7.62 1.28
CA GLU A 69 -12.70 -7.15 1.34
C GLU A 69 -12.88 -5.90 2.22
N LYS A 70 -11.85 -5.50 2.97
CA LYS A 70 -11.89 -4.35 3.88
C LYS A 70 -10.80 -3.35 3.53
N SER A 71 -11.12 -2.06 3.63
CA SER A 71 -10.12 -0.99 3.46
C SER A 71 -9.00 -1.14 4.49
N TYR A 72 -7.77 -1.10 4.00
CA TYR A 72 -6.57 -1.14 4.85
C TYR A 72 -6.00 0.26 4.99
N TYR A 73 -5.79 0.69 6.24
CA TYR A 73 -5.24 2.01 6.55
C TYR A 73 -3.87 1.85 7.18
N PHE A 74 -2.95 2.74 6.79
CA PHE A 74 -1.60 2.75 7.29
C PHE A 74 -1.10 4.19 7.46
N LEU A 75 -0.59 4.51 8.64
CA LEU A 75 0.12 5.76 8.89
C LEU A 75 1.62 5.50 8.75
N THR A 76 2.29 6.21 7.85
CA THR A 76 3.74 6.09 7.66
C THR A 76 4.49 6.48 8.92
N ASP A 77 5.59 5.79 9.22
CA ASP A 77 6.47 6.13 10.36
C ASP A 77 7.38 7.35 10.08
N SER A 78 7.28 7.94 8.88
CA SER A 78 8.14 9.03 8.44
C SER A 78 7.44 10.00 7.48
N HIS A 79 8.17 11.03 7.07
CA HIS A 79 7.75 12.07 6.12
C HIS A 79 7.88 11.62 4.66
N TRP A 80 8.11 10.34 4.39
CA TRP A 80 8.20 9.80 3.05
C TRP A 80 7.67 8.37 3.01
N PHE A 81 7.31 7.90 1.82
CA PHE A 81 7.08 6.49 1.55
C PHE A 81 7.34 6.19 0.08
N THR A 82 7.60 4.92 -0.20
CA THR A 82 7.72 4.37 -1.55
C THR A 82 6.71 3.25 -1.71
N ILE A 83 6.01 3.24 -2.83
CA ILE A 83 5.19 2.12 -3.29
C ILE A 83 5.91 1.45 -4.44
N GLN A 84 6.13 0.15 -4.32
CA GLN A 84 6.54 -0.71 -5.42
C GLN A 84 5.40 -1.66 -5.77
N PHE A 85 4.97 -1.66 -7.01
CA PHE A 85 4.08 -2.69 -7.54
C PHE A 85 4.86 -3.58 -8.49
N ILE A 86 4.93 -4.86 -8.15
CA ILE A 86 5.68 -5.87 -8.90
C ILE A 86 4.68 -6.92 -9.36
N SER A 87 4.66 -7.21 -10.66
CA SER A 87 3.94 -8.35 -11.24
C SER A 87 4.85 -9.05 -12.24
N LEU A 88 5.36 -10.23 -11.89
CA LEU A 88 6.36 -10.94 -12.70
C LEU A 88 5.75 -12.14 -13.40
N ASN A 89 5.16 -13.05 -12.63
CA ASN A 89 4.73 -14.35 -13.14
C ASN A 89 3.24 -14.53 -12.89
N ARG A 90 2.41 -14.00 -13.80
CA ARG A 90 0.96 -14.09 -13.69
C ARG A 90 0.50 -15.55 -13.84
N GLN A 91 -0.21 -16.06 -12.84
CA GLN A 91 -0.71 -17.44 -12.79
C GLN A 91 -2.16 -17.57 -13.27
N THR A 92 -2.97 -16.51 -13.16
CA THR A 92 -4.37 -16.49 -13.57
C THR A 92 -4.52 -15.94 -14.98
N LYS A 93 -5.43 -16.54 -15.76
CA LYS A 93 -5.83 -16.01 -17.07
C LYS A 93 -6.90 -14.92 -16.97
N GLU A 94 -7.64 -14.88 -15.86
CA GLU A 94 -8.71 -13.91 -15.61
C GLU A 94 -8.16 -12.53 -15.23
N PRO A 95 -8.63 -11.43 -15.85
CA PRO A 95 -8.17 -10.09 -15.52
C PRO A 95 -8.53 -9.75 -14.07
N LEU A 96 -7.51 -9.37 -13.29
CA LEU A 96 -7.68 -8.93 -11.91
C LEU A 96 -7.68 -7.40 -11.86
N ARG A 97 -8.48 -6.81 -10.97
CA ARG A 97 -8.64 -5.34 -10.90
C ARG A 97 -7.40 -4.60 -10.39
N GLY A 98 -6.49 -5.29 -9.69
CA GLY A 98 -5.24 -4.71 -9.21
C GLY A 98 -5.41 -3.98 -7.89
N PHE A 99 -5.02 -2.70 -7.80
CA PHE A 99 -5.18 -1.94 -6.56
C PHE A 99 -5.64 -0.49 -6.78
N GLN A 100 -6.20 0.08 -5.72
CA GLN A 100 -6.48 1.51 -5.57
C GLN A 100 -6.03 1.97 -4.19
N LEU A 101 -5.05 2.86 -4.18
CA LEU A 101 -4.50 3.47 -2.98
C LEU A 101 -4.73 4.99 -3.03
N LEU A 102 -5.17 5.56 -1.92
CA LEU A 102 -5.21 6.99 -1.69
C LEU A 102 -4.24 7.35 -0.58
N TRP A 103 -3.70 8.56 -0.64
CA TRP A 103 -2.86 9.08 0.43
C TRP A 103 -3.23 10.53 0.76
N THR A 104 -3.12 10.85 2.04
CA THR A 104 -3.27 12.21 2.58
C THR A 104 -2.08 12.54 3.45
N VAL A 105 -1.68 13.81 3.48
CA VAL A 105 -0.63 14.29 4.39
C VAL A 105 -1.32 14.70 5.68
N VAL A 106 -0.81 14.21 6.81
CA VAL A 106 -1.34 14.49 8.14
C VAL A 106 -0.23 15.01 9.05
N GLN A 107 -0.60 15.88 9.99
CA GLN A 107 0.29 16.32 11.05
C GLN A 107 0.10 15.42 12.26
N VAL A 108 1.19 14.85 12.77
CA VAL A 108 1.16 14.09 14.01
C VAL A 108 1.26 15.09 15.15
N LYS A 109 0.23 15.16 16.01
CA LYS A 109 0.35 15.86 17.28
C LYS A 109 1.27 15.03 18.17
N SER A 110 2.47 15.53 18.47
CA SER A 110 3.31 14.96 19.52
C SER A 110 2.63 15.19 20.86
N ASN A 111 2.48 14.16 21.68
CA ASN A 111 1.97 14.25 23.05
C ASN A 111 2.98 14.95 23.97
N GLU A 112 3.23 16.23 23.74
CA GLU A 112 3.68 17.16 24.77
C GLU A 112 2.46 17.99 25.14
N THR A 113 1.74 17.50 26.16
CA THR A 113 0.70 18.22 26.93
C THR A 113 -0.24 19.12 26.13
N ASP A 114 -1.36 18.56 25.67
CA ASP A 114 -2.65 19.25 25.73
C ASP A 114 -3.76 18.20 25.74
N ASN A 115 -4.22 17.86 26.95
CA ASN A 115 -5.39 17.03 27.22
C ASN A 115 -6.68 17.81 26.92
N GLU A 116 -6.83 18.37 25.72
CA GLU A 116 -8.09 18.97 25.30
C GLU A 116 -8.41 18.59 23.85
N CYS A 117 -9.39 17.70 23.70
CA CYS A 117 -10.24 17.68 22.52
C CYS A 117 -11.27 18.80 22.70
N LEU A 118 -11.13 19.90 21.97
CA LEU A 118 -12.19 20.88 21.72
C LEU A 118 -12.80 20.64 20.34
#